data_AF-A0A8T1VD35-F1
#
_entry.id   AF-A0A8T1VD35-F1
#
_cell.length_a   1.000
_cell.length_b   1.000
_cell.length_c   1.000
_cell.angle_alpha   90.00
_cell.angle_beta   90.00
_cell.angle_gamma   90.00
#
_symmetry.space_group_name_H-M   'P 1'
#
loop_
_entity.id
_entity.type
_entity.pdbx_description
1 polymer ?
#
loop_
_entity_poly.entity_id
_entity_poly.type
_entity_poly.pdbx_seq_one_letter_code
_entity_poly.pdbx_strand_id
1 'polypeptide(L)'
;MVQIIRAFTAAALVATFSPANAGKSVNESCSLTDFTTQDTQFLLLNNAVDVATQSTLLSTLVKDYDPLILQNIDLGEFSYSILGQDLTFTPTLDRLNMTGLANVVPEHLNASSSNCVDLGAYCTGEVSIDATVSLKLEELGTSITVDVSLTLEKPTLSANVQANMFGCAAGAVDCEDFTVTTIEVAGVDGKYSTIMDSLLQRFESAAVQTVALDFGSIVDSDFSFHSSGPVISAITDAVADFSAGEINKKGDTYDTFISNVNDQLLSVANDYIDSKLKPSFGATCIQA
;
A
#
# COMPACT_ATOMS: atom_id res chain seq x y z
N MET A 1 -3.01 -1.82 -13.56
CA MET A 1 -3.61 -2.13 -12.25
C MET A 1 -3.00 -3.36 -11.63
N VAL A 2 -3.15 -4.54 -12.24
CA VAL A 2 -2.56 -5.80 -11.74
C VAL A 2 -1.03 -5.73 -11.66
N GLN A 3 -0.32 -5.25 -12.68
CA GLN A 3 1.16 -5.30 -12.68
C GLN A 3 1.89 -4.32 -11.73
N ILE A 4 1.29 -3.18 -11.36
CA ILE A 4 1.91 -2.15 -10.51
C ILE A 4 1.85 -2.54 -9.05
N ILE A 5 0.68 -3.00 -8.62
CA ILE A 5 0.53 -3.51 -7.28
C ILE A 5 1.24 -4.84 -7.18
N ARG A 6 1.30 -5.66 -8.24
CA ARG A 6 2.26 -6.78 -8.30
C ARG A 6 3.71 -6.33 -8.17
N ALA A 7 4.13 -5.14 -8.62
CA ALA A 7 5.50 -4.65 -8.44
C ALA A 7 5.77 -4.14 -7.00
N PHE A 8 4.83 -3.42 -6.38
CA PHE A 8 4.97 -2.98 -4.97
C PHE A 8 4.72 -4.12 -3.96
N THR A 9 3.80 -5.05 -4.23
CA THR A 9 3.67 -6.31 -3.45
C THR A 9 4.79 -7.31 -3.76
N ALA A 10 5.39 -7.29 -4.96
CA ALA A 10 6.64 -8.04 -5.24
C ALA A 10 7.85 -7.44 -4.52
N ALA A 11 7.94 -6.13 -4.38
CA ALA A 11 9.07 -5.52 -3.68
C ALA A 11 8.94 -5.69 -2.16
N ALA A 12 7.71 -5.62 -1.65
CA ALA A 12 7.41 -5.58 -0.22
C ALA A 12 7.31 -6.94 0.50
N LEU A 13 6.90 -8.00 -0.20
CA LEU A 13 6.50 -9.26 0.46
C LEU A 13 7.28 -10.47 -0.02
N VAL A 14 8.54 -10.28 -0.43
CA VAL A 14 9.46 -11.38 -0.67
C VAL A 14 10.25 -11.64 0.60
N ALA A 15 9.54 -12.07 1.62
CA ALA A 15 10.18 -12.91 2.61
C ALA A 15 10.01 -14.34 2.10
N THR A 16 11.13 -15.03 1.97
CA THR A 16 11.26 -16.42 1.51
C THR A 16 11.67 -17.25 2.70
N PHE A 17 11.41 -18.55 2.66
CA PHE A 17 10.82 -19.18 3.82
C PHE A 17 11.27 -20.62 4.05
N SER A 18 12.34 -20.82 4.81
CA SER A 18 12.63 -22.13 5.41
C SER A 18 12.16 -22.16 6.87
N PRO A 19 11.36 -23.14 7.31
CA PRO A 19 10.87 -23.19 8.68
C PRO A 19 11.99 -23.56 9.66
N ALA A 20 12.27 -22.68 10.61
CA ALA A 20 12.80 -23.11 11.90
C ALA A 20 11.60 -23.37 12.84
N ASN A 21 11.18 -24.63 12.90
CA ASN A 21 10.31 -25.22 13.93
C ASN A 21 9.15 -24.34 14.48
N ALA A 22 7.99 -24.32 13.81
CA ALA A 22 6.72 -24.08 14.49
C ALA A 22 5.50 -24.67 13.76
N GLY A 23 4.67 -25.41 14.52
CA GLY A 23 3.23 -25.68 14.30
C GLY A 23 2.82 -26.47 13.04
N LYS A 24 2.43 -27.74 13.21
CA LYS A 24 1.81 -28.54 12.13
C LYS A 24 0.54 -27.86 11.58
N SER A 25 0.46 -27.64 10.25
CA SER A 25 -0.77 -27.30 9.54
C SER A 25 -1.11 -28.32 8.44
N VAL A 26 -2.17 -28.04 7.67
CA VAL A 26 -3.19 -28.88 7.00
C VAL A 26 -2.67 -29.98 6.04
N ASN A 27 -1.40 -29.93 5.64
CA ASN A 27 -0.70 -30.97 4.87
C ASN A 27 0.73 -31.07 5.42
N GLU A 28 1.25 -32.28 5.65
CA GLU A 28 2.55 -32.48 6.35
C GLU A 28 3.74 -31.79 5.63
N SER A 29 3.55 -31.40 4.36
CA SER A 29 4.55 -30.75 3.51
C SER A 29 4.62 -29.22 3.65
N CYS A 30 3.65 -28.54 4.29
CA CYS A 30 3.63 -27.07 4.40
C CYS A 30 3.69 -26.60 5.86
N SER A 31 4.39 -25.50 6.09
CA SER A 31 4.44 -24.83 7.41
C SER A 31 4.41 -23.32 7.25
N LEU A 32 3.79 -22.64 8.22
CA LEU A 32 3.89 -21.18 8.31
C LEU A 32 5.34 -20.79 8.45
N THR A 33 5.68 -19.66 7.85
CA THR A 33 7.05 -19.22 7.90
C THR A 33 7.31 -18.11 8.87
N ASP A 34 8.47 -18.20 9.51
CA ASP A 34 9.03 -17.22 10.39
C ASP A 34 10.02 -16.31 9.65
N PHE A 35 9.64 -15.06 9.43
CA PHE A 35 10.41 -14.06 8.69
C PHE A 35 11.70 -13.68 9.44
N THR A 36 11.72 -13.81 10.76
CA THR A 36 12.89 -13.49 11.60
C THR A 36 14.03 -14.51 11.47
N THR A 37 13.77 -15.61 10.75
CA THR A 37 14.76 -16.67 10.51
C THR A 37 15.34 -16.62 9.09
N GLN A 38 14.98 -15.58 8.32
CA GLN A 38 15.26 -15.48 6.88
C GLN A 38 16.31 -14.42 6.55
N ASP A 39 17.27 -14.20 7.46
CA ASP A 39 18.30 -13.15 7.35
C ASP A 39 18.99 -13.10 5.98
N THR A 40 19.32 -14.27 5.41
CA THR A 40 20.00 -14.35 4.11
C THR A 40 19.12 -13.81 2.99
N GLN A 41 17.82 -14.02 3.09
CA GLN A 41 16.87 -13.64 2.05
C GLN A 41 16.55 -12.15 2.10
N PHE A 42 16.35 -11.60 3.30
CA PHE A 42 16.26 -10.15 3.49
C PHE A 42 17.55 -9.44 3.04
N LEU A 43 18.72 -10.03 3.32
CA LEU A 43 19.98 -9.50 2.81
C LEU A 43 20.04 -9.48 1.27
N LEU A 44 19.63 -10.57 0.61
CA LEU A 44 19.58 -10.62 -0.85
C LEU A 44 18.58 -9.62 -1.43
N LEU A 45 17.40 -9.49 -0.82
CA LEU A 45 16.40 -8.53 -1.26
C LEU A 45 16.89 -7.08 -1.08
N ASN A 46 17.51 -6.77 0.06
CA ASN A 46 18.09 -5.44 0.31
C ASN A 46 19.26 -5.13 -0.65
N ASN A 47 20.07 -6.12 -1.00
CA ASN A 47 21.08 -5.95 -2.05
C ASN A 47 20.44 -5.66 -3.42
N ALA A 48 19.31 -6.31 -3.74
CA ALA A 48 18.57 -6.02 -4.98
C ALA A 48 17.97 -4.61 -4.96
N VAL A 49 17.47 -4.15 -3.81
CA VAL A 49 17.03 -2.75 -3.59
C VAL A 49 18.19 -1.78 -3.83
N ASP A 50 19.37 -2.04 -3.26
CA ASP A 50 20.55 -1.20 -3.47
C ASP A 50 20.95 -1.10 -4.95
N VAL A 51 20.94 -2.23 -5.67
CA VAL A 51 21.22 -2.25 -7.11
C VAL A 51 20.16 -1.49 -7.89
N ALA A 52 18.88 -1.66 -7.57
CA ALA A 52 17.78 -0.99 -8.25
C ALA A 52 17.80 0.54 -8.04
N THR A 53 18.17 0.99 -6.84
CA THR A 53 18.23 2.42 -6.47
C THR A 53 19.48 3.12 -6.98
N GLN A 54 20.63 2.43 -7.05
CA GLN A 54 21.87 2.99 -7.61
C GLN A 54 21.91 2.97 -9.14
N SER A 55 20.98 2.26 -9.77
CA SER A 55 20.87 2.15 -11.22
C SER A 55 19.67 2.95 -11.76
N THR A 56 19.56 3.02 -13.10
CA THR A 56 18.37 3.58 -13.75
C THR A 56 17.22 2.56 -13.85
N LEU A 57 17.39 1.34 -13.31
CA LEU A 57 16.42 0.26 -13.45
C LEU A 57 15.07 0.62 -12.83
N LEU A 58 15.07 1.13 -11.59
CA LEU A 58 13.82 1.50 -10.92
C LEU A 58 13.05 2.58 -11.70
N SER A 59 13.74 3.65 -12.09
CA SER A 59 13.13 4.71 -12.90
C SER A 59 12.57 4.20 -14.23
N THR A 60 13.19 3.17 -14.82
CA THR A 60 12.73 2.56 -16.07
C THR A 60 11.51 1.66 -15.84
N LEU A 61 11.50 0.89 -14.76
CA LEU A 61 10.40 0.01 -14.38
C LEU A 61 9.14 0.77 -13.98
N VAL A 62 9.30 1.93 -13.32
CA VAL A 62 8.17 2.73 -12.83
C VAL A 62 7.65 3.70 -13.90
N LYS A 63 8.42 3.97 -14.97
CA LYS A 63 8.05 4.94 -16.01
C LYS A 63 6.72 4.63 -16.70
N ASP A 64 6.44 3.36 -16.96
CA ASP A 64 5.18 2.94 -17.60
C ASP A 64 3.97 3.03 -16.65
N TYR A 65 4.23 3.38 -15.39
CA TYR A 65 3.29 3.44 -14.29
C TYR A 65 3.20 4.84 -13.67
N ASP A 66 3.81 5.82 -14.32
CA ASP A 66 3.73 7.24 -14.00
C ASP A 66 3.09 7.96 -15.22
N PRO A 67 1.78 8.30 -15.18
CA PRO A 67 0.92 8.30 -13.99
C PRO A 67 0.40 6.94 -13.53
N LEU A 68 0.23 6.79 -12.21
CA LEU A 68 -0.56 5.72 -11.61
C LEU A 68 -2.02 6.16 -11.54
N ILE A 69 -2.89 5.42 -12.21
CA ILE A 69 -4.33 5.68 -12.21
C ILE A 69 -5.08 4.55 -11.49
N LEU A 70 -5.79 4.89 -10.42
CA LEU A 70 -6.73 4.01 -9.71
C LEU A 70 -8.15 4.57 -9.83
N GLN A 71 -9.16 3.70 -9.78
CA GLN A 71 -10.56 4.09 -9.96
C GLN A 71 -11.50 3.16 -9.20
N ASN A 72 -12.63 3.71 -8.75
CA ASN A 72 -13.73 3.00 -8.08
C ASN A 72 -13.24 2.18 -6.88
N ILE A 73 -12.59 2.86 -5.93
CA ILE A 73 -12.15 2.25 -4.66
C ILE A 73 -13.07 2.76 -3.56
N ASP A 74 -13.71 1.84 -2.85
CA ASP A 74 -14.50 2.18 -1.67
C ASP A 74 -13.55 2.47 -0.49
N LEU A 75 -13.84 3.54 0.24
CA LEU A 75 -13.04 4.02 1.36
C LEU A 75 -13.79 3.75 2.68
N GLY A 76 -13.06 3.73 3.80
CA GLY A 76 -13.65 3.48 5.11
C GLY A 76 -14.66 4.56 5.52
N GLU A 77 -15.82 4.13 6.04
CA GLU A 77 -16.83 5.04 6.59
C GLU A 77 -16.25 5.90 7.72
N PHE A 78 -16.65 7.16 7.76
CA PHE A 78 -16.31 8.05 8.87
C PHE A 78 -17.51 8.89 9.28
N SER A 79 -17.54 9.27 10.57
CA SER A 79 -18.58 10.13 11.10
C SER A 79 -18.01 11.48 11.51
N TYR A 80 -18.72 12.56 11.18
CA TYR A 80 -18.32 13.91 11.55
C TYR A 80 -19.54 14.70 12.04
N SER A 81 -19.36 15.42 13.16
CA SER A 81 -20.44 16.20 13.76
C SER A 81 -20.45 17.61 13.20
N ILE A 82 -21.48 17.96 12.43
CA ILE A 82 -21.66 19.28 11.82
C ILE A 82 -22.97 19.86 12.32
N LEU A 83 -22.93 21.07 12.87
CA LEU A 83 -24.12 21.78 13.37
C LEU A 83 -24.92 20.97 14.42
N GLY A 84 -24.24 20.16 15.23
CA GLY A 84 -24.86 19.33 16.26
C GLY A 84 -25.61 18.11 15.74
N GLN A 85 -25.38 17.74 14.47
CA GLN A 85 -25.82 16.47 13.90
C GLN A 85 -24.59 15.63 13.55
N ASP A 86 -24.62 14.37 13.97
CA ASP A 86 -23.63 13.39 13.55
C ASP A 86 -24.01 12.89 12.17
N LEU A 87 -23.13 13.09 11.20
CA LEU A 87 -23.31 12.68 9.81
C LEU A 87 -22.34 11.55 9.51
N THR A 88 -22.83 10.51 8.84
CA THR A 88 -22.03 9.38 8.39
C THR A 88 -21.75 9.53 6.91
N PHE A 89 -20.46 9.53 6.57
CA PHE A 89 -19.98 9.63 5.21
C PHE A 89 -19.42 8.29 4.78
N THR A 90 -19.87 7.84 3.61
CA THR A 90 -19.33 6.69 2.90
C THR A 90 -18.55 7.23 1.70
N PRO A 91 -17.22 7.38 1.82
CA PRO A 91 -16.38 7.85 0.75
C PRO A 91 -16.14 6.78 -0.33
N THR A 92 -16.10 7.21 -1.59
CA THR A 92 -15.64 6.43 -2.74
C THR A 92 -14.62 7.26 -3.51
N LEU A 93 -13.42 6.71 -3.70
CA LEU A 93 -12.40 7.26 -4.57
C LEU A 93 -12.73 6.89 -6.02
N ASP A 94 -13.44 7.78 -6.71
CA ASP A 94 -13.88 7.58 -8.09
C ASP A 94 -12.68 7.48 -9.04
N ARG A 95 -11.71 8.38 -8.84
CA ARG A 95 -10.46 8.41 -9.58
C ARG A 95 -9.33 8.92 -8.71
N LEU A 96 -8.16 8.30 -8.86
CA LEU A 96 -6.88 8.77 -8.37
C LEU A 96 -5.90 8.77 -9.54
N ASN A 97 -5.12 9.83 -9.66
CA ASN A 97 -4.07 9.99 -10.64
C ASN A 97 -2.84 10.53 -9.93
N MET A 98 -1.82 9.71 -9.78
CA MET A 98 -0.56 10.09 -9.13
C MET A 98 0.55 10.20 -10.16
N THR A 99 1.33 11.27 -10.09
CA THR A 99 2.51 11.48 -10.94
C THR A 99 3.75 11.77 -10.10
N GLY A 100 4.94 11.62 -10.69
CA GLY A 100 6.21 11.81 -9.99
C GLY A 100 6.72 10.56 -9.28
N LEU A 101 6.10 9.40 -9.54
CA LEU A 101 6.47 8.11 -8.97
C LEU A 101 7.86 7.64 -9.42
N ALA A 102 8.35 8.13 -10.55
CA ALA A 102 9.72 7.86 -10.99
C ALA A 102 10.80 8.36 -10.00
N ASN A 103 10.44 9.26 -9.08
CA ASN A 103 11.33 9.79 -8.05
C ASN A 103 11.25 9.03 -6.71
N VAL A 104 10.40 8.01 -6.62
CA VAL A 104 10.26 7.18 -5.42
C VAL A 104 11.43 6.21 -5.33
N VAL A 105 12.05 6.16 -4.16
CA VAL A 105 13.18 5.31 -3.81
C VAL A 105 12.74 4.41 -2.65
N PRO A 106 12.67 3.08 -2.86
CA PRO A 106 12.37 2.15 -1.78
C PRO A 106 13.52 2.10 -0.77
N GLU A 107 13.17 1.90 0.49
CA GLU A 107 14.10 1.65 1.58
C GLU A 107 14.33 0.15 1.78
N HIS A 108 15.30 -0.19 2.62
CA HIS A 108 15.54 -1.57 3.02
C HIS A 108 14.34 -2.15 3.77
N LEU A 109 14.08 -3.42 3.50
CA LEU A 109 13.05 -4.21 4.15
C LEU A 109 13.59 -4.88 5.41
N ASN A 110 12.75 -4.97 6.42
CA ASN A 110 13.08 -5.63 7.68
C ASN A 110 11.94 -6.50 8.17
N ALA A 111 12.24 -7.70 8.69
CA ALA A 111 11.27 -8.48 9.44
C ALA A 111 11.11 -7.88 10.85
N SER A 112 9.91 -7.41 11.18
CA SER A 112 9.59 -6.89 12.52
C SER A 112 9.00 -7.94 13.46
N SER A 113 8.49 -9.04 12.90
CA SER A 113 8.02 -10.20 13.65
C SER A 113 8.12 -11.46 12.78
N SER A 114 7.68 -12.60 13.28
CA SER A 114 7.66 -13.85 12.51
C SER A 114 6.81 -13.78 11.25
N ASN A 115 5.87 -12.85 11.14
CA ASN A 115 4.97 -12.71 10.01
C ASN A 115 4.74 -11.25 9.59
N CYS A 116 5.59 -10.32 10.03
CA CYS A 116 5.49 -8.90 9.67
C CYS A 116 6.76 -8.41 8.99
N VAL A 117 6.57 -7.60 7.94
CA VAL A 117 7.63 -6.88 7.23
C VAL A 117 7.37 -5.39 7.33
N ASP A 118 8.43 -4.64 7.65
CA ASP A 118 8.45 -3.19 7.55
C ASP A 118 8.92 -2.77 6.16
N LEU A 119 8.15 -1.86 5.56
CA LEU A 119 8.35 -1.29 4.25
C LEU A 119 8.55 0.20 4.39
N GLY A 120 9.48 0.75 3.62
CA GLY A 120 9.73 2.17 3.54
C GLY A 120 9.98 2.60 2.11
N ALA A 121 9.61 3.84 1.79
CA ALA A 121 9.99 4.51 0.56
C ALA A 121 10.02 6.02 0.79
N TYR A 122 10.95 6.70 0.14
CA TYR A 122 11.00 8.16 0.13
C TYR A 122 11.09 8.68 -1.30
N CYS A 123 10.59 9.89 -1.53
CA CYS A 123 10.69 10.55 -2.81
C CYS A 123 11.79 11.62 -2.78
N THR A 124 12.64 11.66 -3.81
CA THR A 124 13.66 12.72 -3.94
C THR A 124 13.11 14.02 -4.53
N GLY A 125 11.89 13.98 -5.05
CA GLY A 125 11.22 15.10 -5.73
C GLY A 125 9.79 15.30 -5.23
N GLU A 126 8.94 15.79 -6.12
CA GLU A 126 7.51 15.99 -5.84
C GLU A 126 6.69 14.80 -6.30
N VAL A 127 5.58 14.56 -5.59
CA VAL A 127 4.50 13.67 -6.03
C VAL A 127 3.23 14.50 -6.11
N SER A 128 2.62 14.52 -7.30
CA SER A 128 1.34 15.21 -7.52
C SER A 128 0.21 14.18 -7.58
N ILE A 129 -0.88 14.51 -6.91
CA ILE A 129 -2.06 13.67 -6.70
C ILE A 129 -3.26 14.46 -7.19
N ASP A 130 -3.94 13.95 -8.21
CA ASP A 130 -5.26 14.42 -8.62
C ASP A 130 -6.28 13.33 -8.33
N ALA A 131 -7.25 13.61 -7.48
CA ALA A 131 -8.29 12.68 -7.08
C ALA A 131 -9.68 13.27 -7.27
N THR A 132 -10.64 12.40 -7.58
CA THR A 132 -12.08 12.69 -7.50
C THR A 132 -12.66 11.75 -6.46
N VAL A 133 -13.28 12.32 -5.43
CA VAL A 133 -13.87 11.58 -4.30
C VAL A 133 -15.36 11.92 -4.22
N SER A 134 -16.19 10.89 -4.20
CA SER A 134 -17.61 11.01 -3.90
C SER A 134 -17.89 10.61 -2.46
N LEU A 135 -18.54 11.48 -1.71
CA LEU A 135 -18.95 11.27 -0.33
C LEU A 135 -20.46 11.07 -0.32
N LYS A 136 -20.93 9.88 0.00
CA LYS A 136 -22.36 9.63 0.22
C LYS A 136 -22.71 9.93 1.68
N LEU A 137 -23.72 10.77 1.88
CA LEU A 137 -24.28 11.08 3.20
C LEU A 137 -25.44 10.13 3.44
N GLU A 138 -25.28 9.19 4.37
CA GLU A 138 -26.26 8.14 4.60
C GLU A 138 -27.60 8.69 5.09
N GLU A 139 -27.57 9.70 5.96
CA GLU A 139 -28.77 10.27 6.59
C GLU A 139 -29.64 11.09 5.62
N LEU A 140 -29.02 11.68 4.58
CA LEU A 140 -29.70 12.55 3.63
C LEU A 140 -29.94 11.89 2.27
N GLY A 141 -29.31 10.74 1.99
CA GLY A 141 -29.37 10.08 0.69
C GLY A 141 -28.79 10.94 -0.44
N THR A 142 -27.92 11.90 -0.11
CA THR A 142 -27.26 12.80 -1.06
C THR A 142 -25.79 12.42 -1.21
N SER A 143 -25.16 12.86 -2.29
CA SER A 143 -23.73 12.74 -2.48
C SER A 143 -23.07 14.10 -2.73
N ILE A 144 -21.82 14.20 -2.33
CA ILE A 144 -20.94 15.34 -2.57
C ILE A 144 -19.76 14.81 -3.37
N THR A 145 -19.45 15.42 -4.50
CA THR A 145 -18.23 15.09 -5.23
C THR A 145 -17.21 16.21 -5.01
N VAL A 146 -15.99 15.82 -4.72
CA VAL A 146 -14.85 16.70 -4.46
C VAL A 146 -13.72 16.31 -5.39
N ASP A 147 -13.25 17.26 -6.19
CA ASP A 147 -11.96 17.12 -6.86
C ASP A 147 -10.88 17.68 -5.93
N VAL A 148 -9.80 16.91 -5.76
CA VAL A 148 -8.65 17.22 -4.93
C VAL A 148 -7.43 17.23 -5.84
N SER A 149 -6.67 18.32 -5.83
CA SER A 149 -5.32 18.35 -6.38
C SER A 149 -4.36 18.65 -5.24
N LEU A 150 -3.30 17.86 -5.10
CA LEU A 150 -2.34 17.96 -4.01
C LEU A 150 -0.94 17.62 -4.51
N THR A 151 0.03 18.50 -4.30
CA THR A 151 1.44 18.22 -4.60
C THR A 151 2.27 18.23 -3.32
N LEU A 152 2.91 17.10 -3.04
CA LEU A 152 3.75 16.88 -1.87
C LEU A 152 5.23 16.93 -2.28
N GLU A 153 6.02 17.74 -1.56
CA GLU A 153 7.47 17.75 -1.68
C GLU A 153 8.08 16.66 -0.80
N LYS A 154 8.95 15.81 -1.39
CA LYS A 154 9.70 14.75 -0.70
C LYS A 154 8.83 13.91 0.25
N PRO A 155 7.71 13.34 -0.21
CA PRO A 155 6.93 12.45 0.62
C PRO A 155 7.74 11.21 1.02
N THR A 156 7.47 10.72 2.23
CA THR A 156 7.95 9.45 2.74
C THR A 156 6.75 8.59 3.12
N LEU A 157 6.80 7.31 2.79
CA LEU A 157 5.79 6.33 3.14
C LEU A 157 6.47 5.21 3.91
N SER A 158 5.89 4.83 5.04
CA SER A 158 6.26 3.61 5.74
C SER A 158 5.02 2.77 6.01
N ALA A 159 5.17 1.45 6.00
CA ALA A 159 4.09 0.52 6.28
C ALA A 159 4.61 -0.72 7.00
N ASN A 160 3.80 -1.24 7.94
CA ASN A 160 4.00 -2.58 8.50
C ASN A 160 2.96 -3.50 7.87
N VAL A 161 3.42 -4.57 7.25
CA VAL A 161 2.54 -5.54 6.58
C VAL A 161 2.68 -6.88 7.26
N GLN A 162 1.55 -7.36 7.79
CA GLN A 162 1.43 -8.75 8.22
C GLN A 162 1.12 -9.63 7.01
N ALA A 163 1.85 -10.72 6.88
CA ALA A 163 1.64 -11.74 5.87
C ALA A 163 1.85 -13.12 6.47
N ASN A 164 0.79 -13.92 6.53
CA ASN A 164 0.88 -15.32 6.90
C ASN A 164 1.08 -16.12 5.62
N MET A 165 2.26 -16.74 5.48
CA MET A 165 2.68 -17.40 4.25
C MET A 165 3.26 -18.78 4.52
N PHE A 166 2.94 -19.71 3.64
CA PHE A 166 3.41 -21.10 3.69
C PHE A 166 4.73 -21.29 2.93
N GLY A 167 5.72 -21.78 3.67
CA GLY A 167 6.95 -22.38 3.15
C GLY A 167 6.89 -23.91 3.19
N CYS A 168 7.93 -24.56 2.69
CA CYS A 168 8.06 -26.01 2.74
C CYS A 168 8.40 -26.48 4.15
N ALA A 169 7.67 -27.47 4.66
CA ALA A 169 8.02 -28.11 5.93
C ALA A 169 9.40 -28.77 5.85
N ALA A 170 10.12 -28.81 6.98
CA ALA A 170 11.44 -29.44 7.04
C ALA A 170 11.38 -30.92 6.62
N GLY A 171 12.13 -31.27 5.58
CA GLY A 171 12.18 -32.64 5.04
C GLY A 171 11.06 -32.97 4.04
N ALA A 172 10.23 -32.01 3.65
CA ALA A 172 9.29 -32.18 2.55
C ALA A 172 10.06 -32.40 1.23
N VAL A 173 9.65 -33.39 0.44
CA VAL A 173 10.30 -33.78 -0.84
C VAL A 173 9.50 -33.34 -2.06
N ASP A 174 8.25 -32.96 -1.84
CA ASP A 174 7.23 -32.54 -2.81
C ASP A 174 7.00 -31.02 -2.78
N CYS A 175 7.89 -30.29 -2.10
CA CYS A 175 7.82 -28.85 -1.96
C CYS A 175 9.17 -28.21 -2.27
N GLU A 176 9.15 -27.12 -3.02
CA GLU A 176 10.32 -26.28 -3.29
C GLU A 176 10.09 -24.90 -2.71
N ASP A 177 11.02 -24.43 -1.87
CA ASP A 177 10.93 -23.09 -1.30
C ASP A 177 11.09 -22.04 -2.40
N PHE A 178 10.32 -20.96 -2.28
CA PHE A 178 10.48 -19.79 -3.13
C PHE A 178 11.72 -19.02 -2.67
N THR A 179 12.62 -18.59 -3.56
CA THR A 179 13.84 -17.83 -3.20
C THR A 179 13.95 -16.52 -3.97
N VAL A 180 14.73 -15.55 -3.46
CA VAL A 180 15.01 -14.28 -4.19
C VAL A 180 15.60 -14.58 -5.58
N THR A 181 16.47 -15.58 -5.69
CA THR A 181 17.05 -16.05 -6.95
C THR A 181 15.99 -16.50 -7.95
N THR A 182 14.92 -17.17 -7.50
CA THR A 182 13.80 -17.58 -8.35
C THR A 182 13.13 -16.36 -8.99
N ILE A 183 13.03 -15.26 -8.26
CA ILE A 183 12.48 -13.99 -8.75
C ILE A 183 13.42 -13.33 -9.73
N GLU A 184 14.70 -13.23 -9.40
CA GLU A 184 15.71 -12.63 -10.28
C GLU A 184 15.73 -13.33 -11.64
N VAL A 185 15.75 -14.66 -11.64
CA VAL A 185 15.74 -15.48 -12.87
C VAL A 185 14.47 -15.25 -13.67
N ALA A 186 13.29 -15.36 -13.06
CA ALA A 186 12.07 -15.17 -13.83
C ALA A 186 11.77 -13.69 -14.16
N GLY A 187 12.45 -12.75 -13.49
CA GLY A 187 12.51 -11.36 -13.88
C GLY A 187 13.30 -11.14 -15.17
N VAL A 188 14.45 -11.80 -15.31
CA VAL A 188 15.23 -11.82 -16.57
C VAL A 188 14.44 -12.46 -17.72
N ASP A 189 13.65 -13.49 -17.42
CA ASP A 189 12.80 -14.18 -18.41
C ASP A 189 11.51 -13.43 -18.77
N GLY A 190 11.20 -12.30 -18.10
CA GLY A 190 9.94 -11.58 -18.29
C GLY A 190 8.69 -12.31 -17.77
N LYS A 191 8.87 -13.29 -16.86
CA LYS A 191 7.81 -14.14 -16.29
C LYS A 191 7.31 -13.66 -14.92
N TYR A 192 7.42 -12.35 -14.64
CA TYR A 192 6.98 -11.76 -13.37
C TYR A 192 5.53 -12.08 -13.00
N SER A 193 4.62 -12.16 -13.99
CA SER A 193 3.22 -12.50 -13.72
C SER A 193 3.07 -13.90 -13.12
N THR A 194 3.81 -14.88 -13.63
CA THR A 194 3.77 -16.27 -13.19
C THR A 194 4.39 -16.43 -11.81
N ILE A 195 5.54 -15.79 -11.55
CA ILE A 195 6.14 -15.71 -10.20
C ILE A 195 5.11 -15.22 -9.20
N MET A 196 4.43 -14.13 -9.54
CA MET A 196 3.51 -13.48 -8.62
C MET A 196 2.28 -14.33 -8.35
N ASP A 197 1.74 -14.99 -9.36
CA ASP A 197 0.64 -15.93 -9.17
C ASP A 197 1.08 -17.09 -8.25
N SER A 198 2.29 -17.64 -8.44
CA SER A 198 2.87 -18.66 -7.54
C SER A 198 3.11 -18.14 -6.12
N LEU A 199 3.51 -16.89 -5.97
CA LEU A 199 3.73 -16.26 -4.67
C LEU A 199 2.40 -16.07 -3.93
N LEU A 200 1.36 -15.57 -4.61
CA LEU A 200 0.02 -15.38 -4.06
C LEU A 200 -0.58 -16.71 -3.56
N GLN A 201 -0.32 -17.83 -4.25
CA GLN A 201 -0.76 -19.15 -3.78
C GLN A 201 -0.22 -19.53 -2.39
N ARG A 202 0.91 -18.95 -1.96
CA ARG A 202 1.51 -19.21 -0.65
C ARG A 202 0.91 -18.43 0.49
N PHE A 203 0.20 -17.34 0.19
CA PHE A 203 -0.46 -16.56 1.23
C PHE A 203 -1.64 -17.35 1.80
N GLU A 204 -1.69 -17.41 3.12
CA GLU A 204 -2.90 -17.73 3.88
C GLU A 204 -3.72 -16.44 4.09
N SER A 205 -3.04 -15.38 4.50
CA SER A 205 -3.64 -14.06 4.72
C SER A 205 -2.59 -12.96 4.66
N ALA A 206 -3.04 -11.74 4.40
CA ALA A 206 -2.23 -10.54 4.48
C ALA A 206 -3.08 -9.39 5.01
N ALA A 207 -2.47 -8.45 5.71
CA ALA A 207 -3.09 -7.22 6.16
C ALA A 207 -2.02 -6.16 6.41
N VAL A 208 -2.27 -4.93 5.99
CA VAL A 208 -1.45 -3.79 6.42
C VAL A 208 -1.87 -3.44 7.83
N GLN A 209 -0.90 -3.42 8.76
CA GLN A 209 -1.13 -3.13 10.18
C GLN A 209 -1.06 -1.63 10.44
N THR A 210 -0.07 -0.96 9.84
CA THR A 210 0.14 0.48 9.98
C THR A 210 0.60 1.06 8.66
N VAL A 211 0.22 2.30 8.40
CA VAL A 211 0.75 3.14 7.33
C VAL A 211 1.08 4.50 7.93
N ALA A 212 2.22 5.08 7.56
CA ALA A 212 2.55 6.45 7.89
C ALA A 212 3.08 7.18 6.66
N LEU A 213 2.33 8.21 6.25
CA LEU A 213 2.75 9.23 5.30
C LEU A 213 3.34 10.43 6.05
N ASP A 214 4.46 10.94 5.55
CA ASP A 214 5.02 12.24 5.90
C ASP A 214 5.51 12.90 4.59
N PHE A 215 5.81 14.19 4.63
CA PHE A 215 6.29 14.98 3.50
C PHE A 215 7.01 16.23 3.99
N GLY A 216 7.91 16.77 3.18
CA GLY A 216 8.58 18.04 3.51
C GLY A 216 7.59 19.21 3.59
N SER A 217 6.78 19.38 2.54
CA SER A 217 5.74 20.40 2.47
C SER A 217 4.67 20.06 1.44
N ILE A 218 3.49 20.67 1.57
CA ILE A 218 2.50 20.80 0.50
C ILE A 218 2.89 21.99 -0.36
N VAL A 219 3.22 21.74 -1.63
CA VAL A 219 3.64 22.75 -2.60
C VAL A 219 2.43 23.40 -3.26
N ASP A 220 1.42 22.58 -3.56
CA ASP A 220 0.18 23.02 -4.20
C ASP A 220 -1.00 22.20 -3.65
N SER A 221 -2.14 22.86 -3.48
CA SER A 221 -3.37 22.20 -3.03
C SER A 221 -4.59 22.95 -3.56
N ASP A 222 -5.52 22.23 -4.18
CA ASP A 222 -6.81 22.75 -4.62
C ASP A 222 -7.93 21.75 -4.29
N PHE A 223 -9.08 22.28 -3.87
CA PHE A 223 -10.27 21.50 -3.52
C PHE A 223 -11.49 22.11 -4.19
N SER A 224 -12.04 21.41 -5.19
CA SER A 224 -13.21 21.86 -5.94
C SER A 224 -14.43 20.99 -5.61
N PHE A 225 -15.42 21.58 -4.95
CA PHE A 225 -16.66 20.92 -4.56
C PHE A 225 -17.74 21.09 -5.64
N HIS A 226 -18.27 19.98 -6.15
CA HIS A 226 -19.27 19.95 -7.24
C HIS A 226 -20.73 19.92 -6.77
N SER A 227 -20.98 20.33 -5.53
CA SER A 227 -22.32 20.37 -4.95
C SER A 227 -22.60 21.74 -4.34
N SER A 228 -23.87 22.12 -4.21
CA SER A 228 -24.28 23.42 -3.65
C SER A 228 -25.33 23.22 -2.56
N GLY A 229 -25.11 23.87 -1.41
CA GLY A 229 -26.05 23.84 -0.29
C GLY A 229 -25.40 24.22 1.05
N PRO A 230 -26.18 24.45 2.11
CA PRO A 230 -25.68 24.86 3.42
C PRO A 230 -24.72 23.85 4.07
N VAL A 231 -24.91 22.56 3.78
CA VAL A 231 -24.02 21.48 4.22
C VAL A 231 -22.65 21.58 3.53
N ILE A 232 -22.63 21.97 2.24
CA ILE A 232 -21.38 22.14 1.50
C ILE A 232 -20.58 23.31 2.04
N SER A 233 -21.20 24.45 2.33
CA SER A 233 -20.48 25.58 2.93
C SER A 233 -19.82 25.19 4.25
N ALA A 234 -20.52 24.43 5.10
CA ALA A 234 -19.94 23.95 6.36
C ALA A 234 -18.77 22.98 6.16
N ILE A 235 -18.84 22.13 5.13
CA ILE A 235 -17.75 21.21 4.76
C ILE A 235 -16.57 21.98 4.16
N THR A 236 -16.81 22.94 3.26
CA THR A 236 -15.76 23.79 2.69
C THR A 236 -15.05 24.60 3.77
N ASP A 237 -15.80 25.16 4.74
CA ASP A 237 -15.22 25.88 5.88
C ASP A 237 -14.36 24.93 6.74
N ALA A 238 -14.82 23.71 7.00
CA ALA A 238 -14.05 22.71 7.75
C ALA A 238 -12.77 22.27 7.00
N VAL A 239 -12.80 22.19 5.67
CA VAL A 239 -11.62 21.86 4.84
C VAL A 239 -10.67 23.05 4.70
N ALA A 240 -11.17 24.29 4.77
CA ALA A 240 -10.32 25.49 4.72
C ALA A 240 -9.32 25.57 5.89
N ASP A 241 -9.68 25.01 7.06
CA ASP A 241 -8.78 24.89 8.21
C ASP A 241 -7.56 23.99 7.91
N PHE A 242 -7.65 23.13 6.89
CA PHE A 242 -6.57 22.27 6.38
C PHE A 242 -5.81 22.89 5.19
N SER A 243 -5.64 24.21 5.16
CA SER A 243 -4.84 24.86 4.11
C SER A 243 -3.38 24.40 4.11
N ALA A 244 -2.74 24.38 2.93
CA ALA A 244 -1.31 24.07 2.81
C ALA A 244 -0.43 24.89 3.76
N GLY A 245 -0.77 26.18 3.96
CA GLY A 245 -0.03 27.07 4.86
C GLY A 245 -0.12 26.67 6.34
N GLU A 246 -1.25 26.13 6.80
CA GLU A 246 -1.40 25.63 8.18
C GLU A 246 -0.77 24.25 8.33
N ILE A 247 -0.99 23.34 7.38
CA ILE A 247 -0.40 21.99 7.40
C ILE A 247 1.15 22.07 7.36
N ASN A 248 1.71 22.99 6.56
CA ASN A 248 3.16 23.15 6.46
C ASN A 248 3.83 23.67 7.74
N LYS A 249 3.07 24.17 8.73
CA LYS A 249 3.63 24.55 10.03
C LYS A 249 3.98 23.34 10.91
N LYS A 250 3.54 22.13 10.54
CA LYS A 250 3.81 20.89 11.28
C LYS A 250 3.36 20.96 12.76
N GLY A 251 2.19 21.55 13.02
CA GLY A 251 1.54 21.58 14.34
C GLY A 251 0.28 20.71 14.40
N ASP A 252 -0.64 20.99 15.32
CA ASP A 252 -1.85 20.18 15.56
C ASP A 252 -2.70 19.92 14.29
N THR A 253 -2.81 20.90 13.39
CA THR A 253 -3.52 20.75 12.10
C THR A 253 -2.85 19.70 11.21
N TYR A 254 -1.52 19.68 11.17
CA TYR A 254 -0.76 18.69 10.42
C TYR A 254 -0.95 17.29 10.99
N ASP A 255 -0.86 17.14 12.32
CA ASP A 255 -1.02 15.86 12.99
C ASP A 255 -2.42 15.28 12.75
N THR A 256 -3.44 16.14 12.83
CA THR A 256 -4.83 15.76 12.51
C THR A 256 -4.98 15.36 11.04
N PHE A 257 -4.42 16.14 10.12
CA PHE A 257 -4.48 15.85 8.69
C PHE A 257 -3.82 14.51 8.36
N ILE A 258 -2.59 14.27 8.80
CA ILE A 258 -1.86 13.03 8.54
C ILE A 258 -2.52 11.84 9.21
N SER A 259 -3.06 11.99 10.42
CA SER A 259 -3.80 10.89 11.07
C SER A 259 -4.98 10.43 10.20
N ASN A 260 -5.80 11.39 9.73
CA ASN A 260 -6.94 11.08 8.86
C ASN A 260 -6.50 10.45 7.53
N VAL A 261 -5.43 10.97 6.92
CA VAL A 261 -4.88 10.41 5.68
C VAL A 261 -4.35 8.99 5.90
N ASN A 262 -3.63 8.73 6.98
CA ASN A 262 -3.08 7.41 7.30
C ASN A 262 -4.19 6.38 7.53
N ASP A 263 -5.27 6.75 8.23
CA ASP A 263 -6.43 5.87 8.44
C ASP A 263 -7.08 5.49 7.10
N GLN A 264 -7.22 6.46 6.20
CA GLN A 264 -7.79 6.21 4.87
C GLN A 264 -6.84 5.39 3.98
N LEU A 265 -5.53 5.66 3.99
CA LEU A 265 -4.54 4.86 3.28
C LEU A 265 -4.53 3.41 3.78
N LEU A 266 -4.62 3.21 5.09
CA LEU A 266 -4.72 1.89 5.71
C LEU A 266 -5.99 1.15 5.27
N SER A 267 -7.12 1.86 5.24
CA SER A 267 -8.40 1.30 4.76
C SER A 267 -8.32 0.91 3.28
N VAL A 268 -7.79 1.78 2.41
CA VAL A 268 -7.58 1.50 0.98
C VAL A 268 -6.68 0.28 0.77
N ALA A 269 -5.57 0.23 1.49
CA ALA A 269 -4.60 -0.85 1.33
C ALA A 269 -5.21 -2.20 1.72
N ASN A 270 -5.95 -2.25 2.83
CA ASN A 270 -6.61 -3.47 3.28
C ASN A 270 -7.81 -3.86 2.41
N ASP A 271 -8.64 -2.91 1.96
CA ASP A 271 -9.72 -3.20 0.99
C ASP A 271 -9.14 -3.77 -0.31
N TYR A 272 -8.03 -3.20 -0.81
CA TYR A 272 -7.38 -3.73 -2.00
C TYR A 272 -6.89 -5.17 -1.78
N ILE A 273 -6.28 -5.46 -0.62
CA ILE A 273 -5.88 -6.83 -0.27
C ILE A 273 -7.09 -7.76 -0.28
N ASP A 274 -8.16 -7.41 0.43
CA ASP A 274 -9.34 -8.25 0.56
C ASP A 274 -10.10 -8.44 -0.76
N SER A 275 -10.23 -7.39 -1.56
CA SER A 275 -11.04 -7.40 -2.78
C SER A 275 -10.28 -7.88 -4.03
N LYS A 276 -8.97 -7.65 -4.11
CA LYS A 276 -8.16 -7.96 -5.31
C LYS A 276 -7.13 -9.06 -5.12
N LEU A 277 -6.49 -9.15 -3.94
CA LEU A 277 -5.38 -10.11 -3.74
C LEU A 277 -5.85 -11.41 -3.10
N LYS A 278 -6.66 -11.32 -2.05
CA LYS A 278 -7.18 -12.45 -1.28
C LYS A 278 -7.91 -13.50 -2.12
N PRO A 279 -8.64 -13.16 -3.21
CA PRO A 279 -9.20 -14.18 -4.10
C PRO A 279 -8.16 -15.08 -4.79
N SER A 280 -6.89 -14.65 -4.83
CA SER A 280 -5.76 -15.41 -5.40
C SER A 280 -4.93 -16.15 -4.35
N PHE A 281 -5.26 -16.02 -3.05
CA PHE A 281 -4.56 -16.70 -1.97
C PHE A 281 -4.88 -18.19 -1.97
N GLY A 282 -3.84 -19.02 -2.00
CA GLY A 282 -3.96 -20.47 -2.12
C GLY A 282 -3.77 -21.22 -0.80
N ALA A 283 -3.18 -20.57 0.22
CA ALA A 283 -2.80 -21.20 1.47
C ALA A 283 -2.00 -22.52 1.28
N THR A 284 -1.10 -22.56 0.29
CA THR A 284 -0.33 -23.77 -0.08
C THR A 284 1.13 -23.47 -0.39
N CYS A 285 2.02 -24.41 -0.08
CA CYS A 285 3.44 -24.36 -0.44
C CYS A 285 3.78 -25.18 -1.70
N ILE A 286 2.82 -25.95 -2.22
CA ILE A 286 2.99 -26.86 -3.36
C ILE A 286 2.60 -26.13 -4.65
N GLN A 287 3.48 -26.16 -5.65
CA GLN A 287 3.20 -25.60 -6.97
C GLN A 287 2.23 -26.52 -7.74
N ALA A 288 1.26 -25.92 -8.42
CA ALA A 288 0.30 -26.62 -9.29
C ALA A 288 0.90 -26.95 -10.66
#